data_AF-A0A3S5BJ32-F1
#
_entry.id   AF-A0A3S5BJ32-F1
#
_cell.length_a   1.000
_cell.length_b   1.000
_cell.length_c   1.000
_cell.angle_alpha   90.00
_cell.angle_beta   90.00
_cell.angle_gamma   90.00
#
_symmetry.space_group_name_H-M   'P 1'
#
loop_
_entity.id
_entity.type
_entity.pdbx_description
1 polymer ?
#
loop_
_entity_poly.entity_id
_entity_poly.type
_entity_poly.pdbx_seq_one_letter_code
_entity_poly.pdbx_strand_id
1 'polypeptide(L)'
;MFHLNGSVKKAEDDMPEASGPIITLQEKVFVPVKENPNYNFVGRLLGPRGLTAKQLEQDLECKIMVRGQGSMRDKRKINIRNMD
;
A
#
# COMPACT_ATOMS: atom_id res chain seq x y z
N MET A 1 5.42 15.43 -16.70
CA MET A 1 4.40 14.36 -16.54
C MET A 1 5.15 13.06 -16.38
N PHE A 2 5.19 12.50 -15.17
CA PHE A 2 5.87 11.22 -14.95
C PHE A 2 4.92 10.10 -15.42
N HIS A 3 5.12 9.63 -16.65
CA HIS A 3 4.58 8.37 -17.12
C HIS A 3 5.38 7.24 -16.47
N LEU A 4 4.75 6.44 -15.60
CA LEU A 4 5.28 5.11 -15.28
C LEU A 4 4.98 4.23 -16.50
N ASN A 5 5.89 4.25 -17.48
CA ASN A 5 5.96 3.19 -18.47
C ASN A 5 6.59 1.98 -17.81
N GLY A 6 5.78 0.92 -17.60
CA GLY A 6 6.27 -0.35 -17.09
C GLY A 6 5.39 -0.95 -16.00
N SER A 7 4.08 -1.00 -16.19
CA SER A 7 3.31 -2.10 -15.61
C SER A 7 3.84 -3.37 -16.27
N VAL A 8 4.87 -3.98 -15.70
CA VAL A 8 5.23 -5.36 -16.00
C VAL A 8 4.02 -6.17 -15.55
N LYS A 9 3.07 -6.39 -16.46
CA LYS A 9 2.10 -7.46 -16.31
C LYS A 9 2.95 -8.71 -16.26
N LYS A 10 3.18 -9.22 -15.05
CA LYS A 10 3.74 -10.56 -14.88
C LYS A 10 2.74 -11.45 -15.59
N ALA A 11 3.10 -11.95 -16.77
CA ALA A 11 2.19 -12.77 -17.56
C ALA A 11 1.74 -13.92 -16.67
N GLU A 12 0.43 -14.15 -16.59
CA GLU A 12 -0.15 -15.23 -15.79
C GLU A 12 0.51 -16.60 -16.11
N ASP A 13 1.10 -16.72 -17.30
CA ASP A 13 1.86 -17.88 -17.80
C ASP A 13 3.20 -18.16 -17.07
N ASP A 14 3.81 -17.23 -16.33
CA ASP A 14 5.10 -17.43 -15.65
C ASP A 14 4.97 -17.97 -14.21
N MET A 15 3.73 -18.12 -13.69
CA MET A 15 3.51 -18.62 -12.34
C MET A 15 3.26 -20.14 -12.35
N PRO A 16 3.88 -20.89 -11.41
CA PRO A 16 3.67 -22.33 -11.34
C PRO A 16 2.22 -22.65 -10.99
N GLU A 17 1.75 -23.83 -11.38
CA GLU A 17 0.43 -24.32 -11.00
C GLU A 17 0.31 -24.34 -9.46
N ALA A 18 -0.79 -23.75 -8.97
CA ALA A 18 -1.02 -23.64 -7.53
C ALA A 18 -1.10 -25.03 -6.90
N SER A 19 -0.27 -25.29 -5.89
CA SER A 19 -0.26 -26.55 -5.16
C SER A 19 -0.52 -26.31 -3.68
N GLY A 20 -1.50 -27.04 -3.13
CA GLY A 20 -1.83 -27.00 -1.70
C GLY A 20 -2.96 -26.03 -1.33
N PRO A 21 -3.18 -25.78 -0.02
CA PRO A 21 -4.25 -24.92 0.46
C PRO A 21 -3.98 -23.44 0.16
N ILE A 22 -5.06 -22.67 -0.01
CA ILE A 22 -4.97 -21.22 -0.18
C ILE A 22 -4.42 -20.59 1.10
N ILE A 23 -3.32 -19.83 0.98
CA ILE A 23 -2.71 -19.09 2.08
C ILE A 23 -2.77 -17.59 1.83
N THR A 24 -2.82 -16.80 2.90
CA THR A 24 -2.71 -15.33 2.83
C THR A 24 -1.33 -14.90 3.34
N LEU A 25 -0.53 -14.28 2.47
CA LEU A 25 0.78 -13.72 2.81
C LEU A 25 0.65 -12.24 3.16
N GLN A 26 1.43 -11.79 4.15
CA GLN A 26 1.47 -10.39 4.58
C GLN A 26 2.91 -9.95 4.80
N GLU A 27 3.28 -8.82 4.21
CA GLU A 27 4.59 -8.18 4.39
C GLU A 27 4.42 -6.77 4.97
N LYS A 28 5.27 -6.41 5.94
CA LYS A 28 5.27 -5.08 6.56
C LYS A 28 6.45 -4.26 6.06
N VAL A 29 6.16 -3.26 5.24
CA VAL A 29 7.15 -2.30 4.75
C VAL A 29 7.08 -1.02 5.58
N PHE A 30 8.19 -0.63 6.20
CA PHE A 30 8.28 0.60 7.00
C PHE A 30 8.58 1.82 6.14
N VAL A 31 7.90 2.93 6.42
CA VAL A 31 8.12 4.20 5.73
C VAL A 31 9.30 4.95 6.39
N PRO A 32 10.28 5.47 5.63
CA PRO A 32 11.47 6.14 6.16
C PRO A 32 11.18 7.60 6.59
N VAL A 33 10.25 7.77 7.54
CA VAL A 33 9.83 9.08 8.07
C VAL A 33 10.94 9.80 8.85
N LYS A 34 11.91 9.05 9.40
CA LYS A 34 13.04 9.64 10.14
C LYS A 34 14.02 10.36 9.23
N GLU A 35 14.26 9.82 8.04
CA GLU A 35 15.17 10.38 7.04
C GLU A 35 14.52 11.54 6.28
N ASN A 36 13.20 11.45 6.04
CA ASN A 36 12.46 12.44 5.28
C ASN A 36 11.21 12.90 6.03
N PRO A 37 11.35 13.66 7.13
CA PRO A 37 10.22 14.02 8.00
C PRO A 37 9.21 14.95 7.33
N ASN A 38 9.63 15.71 6.31
CA ASN A 38 8.79 16.68 5.61
C ASN A 38 8.07 16.10 4.38
N TYR A 39 8.31 14.82 4.05
CA TYR A 39 7.71 14.19 2.88
C TYR A 39 6.42 13.44 3.23
N ASN A 40 5.36 13.68 2.46
CA ASN A 40 4.08 13.00 2.66
C ASN A 40 3.99 11.69 1.88
N PHE A 41 4.59 10.63 2.42
CA PHE A 41 4.57 9.30 1.84
C PHE A 41 3.16 8.74 1.66
N VAL A 42 2.28 8.88 2.67
CA VAL A 42 0.91 8.36 2.64
C VAL A 42 0.10 9.05 1.55
N GLY A 43 0.18 10.37 1.46
CA GLY A 43 -0.49 11.15 0.41
C GLY A 43 0.01 10.80 -0.98
N ARG A 44 1.32 10.56 -1.14
CA ARG A 44 1.90 10.12 -2.42
C ARG A 44 1.43 8.74 -2.83
N LEU A 45 1.42 7.77 -1.90
CA LEU A 45 1.02 6.39 -2.16
C LEU A 45 -0.47 6.29 -2.51
N LEU A 46 -1.33 6.98 -1.76
CA LEU A 46 -2.77 6.99 -2.01
C LEU A 46 -3.12 7.75 -3.30
N GLY A 47 -2.48 8.90 -3.52
CA GLY A 47 -2.82 9.78 -4.63
C GLY A 47 -4.21 10.42 -4.49
N PRO A 48 -4.68 11.14 -5.52
CA PRO A 48 -5.97 11.81 -5.49
C PRO A 48 -7.10 10.80 -5.35
N ARG A 49 -7.96 10.97 -4.33
CA ARG A 49 -9.08 10.06 -4.01
C ARG A 49 -8.67 8.60 -3.77
N GLY A 50 -7.40 8.31 -3.52
CA GLY A 50 -6.92 6.92 -3.37
C GLY A 50 -6.70 6.16 -4.68
N LEU A 51 -6.81 6.83 -5.84
CA LEU A 51 -6.75 6.16 -7.15
C LEU A 51 -5.40 5.51 -7.43
N THR A 52 -4.30 6.09 -6.94
CA THR A 52 -2.95 5.53 -7.15
C THR A 52 -2.79 4.22 -6.39
N ALA A 53 -3.23 4.17 -5.12
CA ALA A 53 -3.22 2.93 -4.36
C ALA A 53 -4.13 1.88 -4.98
N LYS A 54 -5.34 2.26 -5.41
CA LYS A 54 -6.27 1.32 -6.06
C LYS A 54 -5.72 0.73 -7.35
N GLN A 55 -5.07 1.55 -8.18
CA GLN A 55 -4.40 1.05 -9.39
C GLN A 55 -3.27 0.08 -9.05
N LEU A 56 -2.48 0.40 -8.02
CA LEU A 56 -1.39 -0.45 -7.58
C LEU A 56 -1.88 -1.80 -7.03
N GLU A 57 -2.98 -1.80 -6.27
CA GLU A 57 -3.63 -3.03 -5.81
C GLU A 57 -4.13 -3.88 -6.99
N GLN A 58 -4.66 -3.24 -8.04
CA GLN A 58 -5.13 -3.94 -9.24
C GLN A 58 -3.98 -4.51 -10.07
N ASP A 59 -2.90 -3.75 -10.24
CA ASP A 59 -1.75 -4.16 -11.06
C ASP A 59 -0.93 -5.28 -10.39
N LEU A 60 -0.91 -5.32 -9.05
CA LEU A 60 -0.18 -6.32 -8.26
C LEU A 60 -1.05 -7.45 -7.72
N GLU A 61 -2.36 -7.38 -7.94
CA GLU A 61 -3.36 -8.31 -7.40
C GLU A 61 -3.22 -8.54 -5.88
N CYS A 62 -2.82 -7.49 -5.16
CA CYS A 62 -2.54 -7.54 -3.75
C CYS A 62 -3.31 -6.45 -2.99
N LYS A 63 -3.50 -6.66 -1.69
CA LYS A 63 -4.18 -5.70 -0.81
C LYS A 63 -3.16 -4.84 -0.09
N ILE A 64 -3.21 -3.53 -0.28
CA ILE A 64 -2.31 -2.56 0.32
C ILE A 64 -3.02 -1.88 1.49
N MET A 65 -2.39 -1.89 2.66
CA MET A 65 -2.94 -1.27 3.86
C MET A 65 -1.94 -0.32 4.50
N VAL A 66 -2.29 0.98 4.56
CA VAL A 66 -1.52 1.96 5.33
C VAL A 66 -1.94 1.88 6.81
N ARG A 67 -1.01 1.55 7.70
CA ARG A 67 -1.24 1.37 9.13
C ARG A 67 -0.18 2.10 9.96
N GLY A 68 -0.42 2.26 11.26
CA GLY A 68 0.54 2.84 12.21
C GLY A 68 0.35 4.34 12.49
N GLN A 69 1.24 4.90 13.31
CA GLN A 69 1.20 6.30 13.72
C GLN A 69 1.41 7.22 12.50
N GLY A 70 0.52 8.22 12.33
CA GLY A 70 0.56 9.13 11.18
C GLY A 70 -0.14 8.62 9.92
N SER A 71 -0.69 7.39 9.93
CA SER A 71 -1.48 6.86 8.80
C SER A 71 -2.83 7.57 8.61
N MET A 72 -3.40 8.12 9.68
CA MET A 72 -4.63 8.90 9.63
C MET A 72 -4.34 10.39 9.63
N ARG A 73 -5.07 11.13 8.79
CA ARG A 73 -5.01 12.60 8.74
C ARG A 73 -5.45 13.24 10.05
N ASP A 74 -6.54 12.74 10.63
CA ASP A 74 -7.11 13.27 11.87
C ASP A 74 -6.47 12.60 13.09
N LYS A 75 -5.47 13.26 13.69
CA LYS A 75 -4.80 12.78 14.90
C LYS A 75 -5.76 12.59 16.10
N ARG A 76 -6.81 13.43 16.18
CA ARG A 76 -7.84 13.34 17.25
C ARG A 76 -8.67 12.06 17.19
N LYS A 77 -8.91 11.50 16.00
CA LYS A 77 -9.67 10.25 15.83
C LYS A 77 -8.86 9.01 16.22
N ILE A 78 -7.53 9.11 16.25
CA ILE A 78 -6.64 7.99 16.60
C ILE A 78 -6.78 7.67 18.10
N ASN A 79 -6.77 8.66 18.97
CA ASN A 79 -6.86 8.44 20.43
C ASN A 79 -8.17 7.76 20.85
N ILE A 80 -9.26 8.02 20.13
CA ILE A 80 -10.58 7.47 20.47
C ILE A 80 -10.62 5.96 20.23
N ARG A 81 -9.92 5.43 19.22
CA ARG A 81 -9.90 3.99 18.89
C ARG A 81 -8.95 3.15 19.75
N ASN A 82 -8.05 3.77 20.49
CA ASN A 82 -7.12 3.07 21.38
C ASN A 82 -7.64 3.01 22.84
N MET A 83 -8.86 3.51 23.10
CA MET A 83 -9.51 3.52 24.41
C MET A 83 -10.64 2.48 24.53
N ASP A 84 -10.86 1.66 23.49
CA ASP A 84 -11.75 0.49 23.50
C ASP A 84 -10.94 -0.81 23.69
#